data_AF-A0A930AEI1-F1
#
_entry.id   AF-A0A930AEI1-F1
#
_cell.length_a   1.000
_cell.length_b   1.000
_cell.length_c   1.000
_cell.angle_alpha   90.00
_cell.angle_beta   90.00
_cell.angle_gamma   90.00
#
_symmetry.space_group_name_H-M   'P 1'
#
loop_
_entity.id
_entity.type
_entity.pdbx_description
1 polymer ?
#
loop_
_entity_poly.entity_id
_entity_poly.type
_entity_poly.pdbx_seq_one_letter_code
_entity_poly.pdbx_strand_id
1 'polypeptide(L)'
;MKIKIVTVGKLKEKYLKDGIAEYTKRISRFATVEIIELADEKTPDKASESENHKILEIEGNRILSKIGERDFVVVLAIEGKTLSSEEFSKQLEQAPIKGFSTLTFIIGGSLGLFPAVKHRANLSVSFG
;
A
#
# COMPACT_ATOMS: atom_id res chain seq x y z
N MET A 1 -6.50 -16.34 4.82
CA MET A 1 -6.60 -14.88 4.58
C MET A 1 -5.54 -14.49 3.57
N LYS A 2 -5.84 -13.58 2.63
CA LYS A 2 -4.87 -13.07 1.66
C LYS A 2 -4.40 -11.67 2.08
N ILE A 3 -3.10 -11.44 2.05
CA ILE A 3 -2.48 -10.13 2.25
C ILE A 3 -1.82 -9.74 0.92
N LYS A 4 -2.14 -8.55 0.43
CA LYS A 4 -1.58 -7.98 -0.78
C LYS A 4 -0.88 -6.67 -0.42
N ILE A 5 0.35 -6.50 -0.90
CA ILE A 5 1.14 -5.28 -0.70
C ILE A 5 1.41 -4.70 -2.08
N VAL A 6 0.77 -3.58 -2.39
CA VAL A 6 0.93 -2.88 -3.67
C VAL A 6 1.85 -1.69 -3.43
N THR A 7 3.00 -1.69 -4.10
CA THR A 7 4.01 -0.64 -3.96
C THR A 7 4.28 0.02 -5.30
N VAL A 8 4.63 1.30 -5.30
CA VAL A 8 5.15 2.00 -6.48
C VAL A 8 6.67 2.01 -6.43
N GLY A 9 7.30 1.61 -7.53
CA GLY A 9 8.74 1.43 -7.63
C GLY A 9 9.17 -0.01 -7.35
N LYS A 10 10.40 -0.32 -7.76
CA LYS A 10 11.04 -1.63 -7.57
C LYS A 10 12.17 -1.54 -6.55
N LEU A 11 12.18 -2.48 -5.62
CA LEU A 11 13.26 -2.60 -4.65
C LEU A 11 14.55 -3.09 -5.32
N LYS A 12 15.68 -2.45 -5.03
CA LYS A 12 16.97 -2.80 -5.64
C LYS A 12 17.94 -3.42 -4.63
N GLU A 13 17.85 -2.97 -3.38
CA GLU A 13 18.78 -3.26 -2.30
C GLU A 13 18.58 -4.70 -1.80
N LYS A 14 19.64 -5.51 -1.86
CA LYS A 14 19.59 -6.92 -1.47
C LYS A 14 19.18 -7.10 0.00
N TYR A 15 19.71 -6.29 0.91
CA TYR A 15 19.44 -6.44 2.34
C TYR A 15 17.95 -6.21 2.68
N LEU A 16 17.28 -5.29 1.97
CA LEU A 16 15.83 -5.07 2.13
C LEU A 16 15.03 -6.24 1.57
N LYS A 17 15.44 -6.78 0.41
CA LYS A 17 14.80 -7.98 -0.16
C LYS A 17 14.92 -9.19 0.77
N ASP A 18 16.10 -9.40 1.36
CA ASP A 18 16.33 -10.47 2.32
C ASP A 18 15.46 -10.27 3.58
N GLY A 19 15.35 -9.03 4.08
CA GLY A 19 14.45 -8.69 5.18
C GLY A 19 12.98 -8.99 4.87
N ILE A 20 12.50 -8.59 3.70
CA ILE A 20 11.14 -8.89 3.24
C ILE A 20 10.91 -10.40 3.15
N ALA A 21 11.88 -11.16 2.62
CA ALA A 21 11.77 -12.60 2.49
C ALA A 21 11.64 -13.29 3.86
N GLU A 22 12.41 -12.84 4.86
CA GLU A 22 12.33 -13.35 6.23
C GLU A 22 10.94 -13.12 6.84
N TYR A 23 10.39 -11.90 6.73
CA TYR A 23 9.06 -11.61 7.27
C TYR A 23 7.94 -12.30 6.48
N THR A 24 8.07 -12.40 5.16
CA THR A 24 7.10 -13.12 4.31
C THR A 24 7.03 -14.59 4.69
N LYS A 25 8.18 -15.24 4.92
CA LYS A 25 8.27 -16.63 5.40
C LYS A 25 7.64 -16.83 6.78
N ARG A 26 7.77 -15.85 7.68
CA ARG A 26 7.13 -15.91 9.01
C ARG A 26 5.60 -15.79 8.89
N ILE A 27 5.11 -14.87 8.05
CA ILE A 27 3.68 -14.62 7.84
C ILE A 27 3.01 -15.76 7.07
N SER A 28 3.74 -16.49 6.21
CA SER A 28 3.16 -17.52 5.34
C SER A 28 2.48 -18.68 6.07
N ARG A 29 2.76 -18.85 7.37
CA ARG A 29 2.07 -19.82 8.24
C ARG A 29 0.62 -19.43 8.55
N PHE A 30 0.26 -18.15 8.36
CA PHE A 30 -1.03 -17.57 8.75
C PHE A 30 -1.81 -16.99 7.56
N ALA A 31 -1.11 -16.46 6.55
CA ALA A 31 -1.73 -15.83 5.40
C ALA A 31 -0.87 -15.98 4.14
N THR A 32 -1.53 -15.99 2.98
CA THR A 32 -0.83 -15.87 1.70
C THR A 32 -0.47 -14.41 1.47
N VAL A 33 0.81 -14.13 1.26
CA VAL A 33 1.31 -12.78 0.97
C VAL A 33 1.62 -12.66 -0.51
N GLU A 34 1.10 -11.63 -1.14
CA GLU A 34 1.38 -11.23 -2.52
C GLU A 34 1.96 -9.82 -2.51
N ILE A 35 3.14 -9.63 -3.12
CA ILE A 35 3.78 -8.31 -3.26
C ILE A 35 3.73 -7.94 -4.74
N ILE A 36 3.15 -6.78 -5.04
CA ILE A 36 2.98 -6.26 -6.39
C ILE A 36 3.74 -4.94 -6.49
N GLU A 37 4.90 -4.99 -7.13
CA GLU A 37 5.70 -3.81 -7.46
C GLU A 37 5.22 -3.20 -8.79
N LEU A 38 4.69 -1.99 -8.74
CA LEU A 38 4.28 -1.21 -9.90
C LEU A 38 5.43 -0.34 -10.39
N ALA A 39 5.43 -0.02 -11.69
CA ALA A 39 6.39 0.94 -12.22
C ALA A 39 6.13 2.34 -11.67
N ASP A 40 7.17 2.96 -11.14
CA ASP A 40 7.23 4.38 -10.79
C ASP A 40 7.38 5.23 -12.04
N GLU A 41 6.88 6.46 -11.96
CA GLU A 41 7.16 7.48 -12.96
C GLU A 41 8.41 8.27 -12.60
N LYS A 42 9.05 8.85 -13.61
CA LYS A 42 10.14 9.79 -13.36
C LYS A 42 9.59 11.05 -12.72
N THR A 43 10.23 11.49 -11.65
CA THR A 43 9.93 12.75 -10.95
C THR A 43 11.06 13.76 -11.20
N PRO A 44 10.94 14.66 -12.20
CA PRO A 44 11.95 15.69 -12.46
C PRO A 44 12.11 16.65 -11.27
N ASP A 45 13.34 17.08 -10.98
CA ASP A 45 13.69 17.94 -9.83
C ASP A 45 13.02 19.34 -9.83
N LYS A 46 12.26 19.69 -10.88
CA LYS A 46 11.51 20.95 -11.04
C LYS A 46 10.16 20.75 -11.74
N ALA A 47 9.54 19.58 -11.56
CA ALA A 47 8.22 19.35 -12.09
C ALA A 47 7.22 20.37 -11.53
N SER A 48 6.40 20.94 -12.42
CA SER A 48 5.29 21.79 -12.06
C SER A 48 4.22 21.02 -11.28
N GLU A 49 3.35 21.72 -10.56
CA GLU A 49 2.19 21.12 -9.88
C GLU A 49 1.34 20.26 -10.83
N SER A 50 1.16 20.70 -12.08
CA SER A 50 0.41 19.94 -13.09
C SER A 50 1.12 18.65 -13.50
N GLU A 51 2.45 18.66 -13.60
CA GLU A 51 3.23 17.46 -13.91
C GLU A 51 3.24 16.48 -12.73
N ASN A 52 3.42 16.97 -11.50
CA ASN A 52 3.31 16.16 -10.29
C ASN A 52 1.92 15.51 -10.17
N HIS A 53 0.86 16.27 -10.49
CA HIS A 53 -0.49 15.75 -10.49
C HIS A 53 -0.69 14.62 -11.52
N LYS A 54 -0.17 14.80 -12.75
CA LYS A 54 -0.24 13.76 -13.79
C LYS A 54 0.53 12.50 -13.39
N ILE A 55 1.71 12.66 -12.78
CA ILE A 55 2.50 11.53 -12.27
C ILE A 55 1.68 10.76 -11.21
N LEU A 56 1.17 11.46 -10.21
CA LEU A 56 0.33 10.86 -9.17
C LEU A 56 -0.89 10.16 -9.77
N GLU A 57 -1.57 10.78 -10.74
CA GLU A 57 -2.74 10.20 -11.39
C GLU A 57 -2.40 8.89 -12.14
N ILE A 58 -1.30 8.87 -12.90
CA ILE A 58 -0.84 7.68 -13.61
C ILE A 58 -0.53 6.54 -12.63
N GLU A 59 0.24 6.82 -11.58
CA GLU A 59 0.57 5.83 -10.55
C GLU A 59 -0.68 5.38 -9.79
N GLY A 60 -1.58 6.32 -9.47
CA GLY A 60 -2.85 6.07 -8.81
C GLY A 60 -3.75 5.15 -9.60
N ASN A 61 -3.86 5.35 -10.92
CA ASN A 61 -4.63 4.47 -11.79
C ASN A 61 -4.04 3.06 -11.84
N ARG A 62 -2.71 2.91 -11.85
CA ARG A 62 -2.05 1.60 -11.74
C ARG A 62 -2.37 0.92 -10.42
N ILE A 63 -2.31 1.66 -9.30
CA ILE A 63 -2.67 1.14 -7.97
C ILE A 63 -4.12 0.66 -7.97
N LEU A 64 -5.07 1.51 -8.40
CA LEU A 64 -6.50 1.20 -8.42
C LEU A 64 -6.79 -0.06 -9.26
N SER A 65 -6.09 -0.26 -10.38
CA SER A 65 -6.23 -1.47 -11.20
C SER A 65 -5.86 -2.78 -10.49
N LYS A 66 -5.13 -2.68 -9.37
CA LYS A 66 -4.75 -3.84 -8.54
C LYS A 66 -5.66 -4.04 -7.34
N ILE A 67 -6.62 -3.17 -7.08
CA ILE A 67 -7.53 -3.29 -5.95
C ILE A 67 -8.79 -4.06 -6.38
N GLY A 68 -9.09 -5.15 -5.66
CA GLY A 68 -10.32 -5.89 -5.85
C GLY A 68 -11.52 -5.27 -5.13
N GLU A 69 -12.73 -5.65 -5.54
CA GLU A 69 -13.96 -5.18 -4.90
C GLU A 69 -14.07 -5.61 -3.43
N ARG A 70 -13.59 -6.83 -3.11
CA ARG A 70 -13.63 -7.39 -1.74
C ARG A 70 -12.34 -7.17 -0.95
N ASP A 71 -11.55 -6.18 -1.35
CA ASP A 71 -10.33 -5.78 -0.65
C ASP A 71 -10.64 -4.75 0.44
N PHE A 72 -10.17 -5.03 1.65
CA PHE A 72 -10.03 -4.02 2.69
C PHE A 72 -8.71 -3.28 2.47
N VAL A 73 -8.82 -2.03 2.03
CA VAL A 73 -7.68 -1.23 1.58
C VAL A 73 -7.13 -0.39 2.72
N VAL A 74 -5.84 -0.55 2.98
CA VAL A 74 -5.07 0.26 3.93
C VAL A 74 -4.04 1.05 3.15
N VAL A 75 -4.09 2.38 3.22
CA VAL A 75 -3.07 3.25 2.64
C VAL A 75 -2.07 3.68 3.70
N LEU A 76 -0.77 3.64 3.37
CA LEU A 76 0.27 4.25 4.18
C LEU A 76 0.45 5.70 3.74
N ALA A 77 0.14 6.63 4.63
CA ALA A 77 0.17 8.05 4.36
C ALA A 77 0.54 8.81 5.64
N ILE A 78 1.36 9.86 5.53
CA ILE A 78 1.88 10.61 6.68
C ILE A 78 0.75 11.28 7.45
N GLU A 79 -0.28 11.75 6.74
CA GLU A 79 -1.51 12.31 7.31
C GLU A 79 -2.49 11.24 7.87
N GLY A 80 -2.13 9.96 7.79
CA GLY A 80 -2.90 8.85 8.32
C GLY A 80 -2.89 8.81 9.85
N LYS A 81 -3.71 7.92 10.42
CA LYS A 81 -3.76 7.73 11.88
C LYS A 81 -2.51 6.99 12.35
N THR A 82 -1.83 7.52 13.36
CA THR A 82 -0.84 6.76 14.13
C THR A 82 -1.60 5.82 15.06
N LEU A 83 -1.34 4.53 14.96
CA LEU A 83 -1.99 3.49 15.75
C LEU A 83 -0.92 2.69 16.50
N SER A 84 -1.24 2.27 17.73
CA SER A 84 -0.45 1.22 18.39
C SER A 84 -0.55 -0.10 17.61
N SER A 85 0.34 -1.04 17.89
CA SER A 85 0.28 -2.38 17.26
C SER A 85 -1.03 -3.10 17.57
N GLU A 86 -1.51 -2.99 18.81
CA GLU A 86 -2.76 -3.58 19.29
C GLU A 86 -3.98 -2.91 18.64
N GLU A 87 -3.97 -1.59 18.50
CA GLU A 87 -5.04 -0.85 17.82
C GLU A 87 -5.10 -1.23 16.34
N PHE A 88 -3.94 -1.33 15.68
CA PHE A 88 -3.88 -1.71 14.29
C PHE A 88 -4.38 -3.15 14.07
N SER A 89 -4.00 -4.10 14.92
CA SER A 89 -4.52 -5.48 14.88
C SER A 89 -6.05 -5.49 14.96
N LYS A 90 -6.62 -4.75 15.93
CA LYS A 90 -8.08 -4.66 16.11
C LYS A 90 -8.79 -4.08 14.88
N GLN A 91 -8.18 -3.14 14.17
CA GLN A 91 -8.76 -2.61 12.92
C GLN A 91 -8.77 -3.69 11.82
N LEU A 92 -7.67 -4.44 11.68
CA LEU A 92 -7.54 -5.48 10.64
C LEU A 92 -8.47 -6.67 10.90
N GLU A 93 -8.68 -7.05 12.17
CA GLU A 93 -9.59 -8.13 12.58
C GLU A 93 -11.05 -7.89 12.14
N GLN A 94 -11.45 -6.63 11.95
CA GLN A 94 -12.80 -6.30 11.48
C GLN A 94 -13.02 -6.61 10.00
N ALA A 95 -11.96 -6.66 9.19
CA ALA A 95 -12.07 -6.86 7.75
C ALA A 95 -12.80 -8.17 7.37
N PRO A 96 -12.39 -9.35 7.85
CA PRO A 96 -13.10 -10.59 7.52
C PRO A 96 -14.54 -10.61 8.04
N ILE A 97 -14.82 -10.00 9.20
CA ILE A 97 -16.17 -9.91 9.78
C ILE A 97 -17.10 -9.09 8.86
N LYS A 98 -16.56 -8.05 8.22
CA LYS A 98 -17.27 -7.22 7.23
C LYS A 98 -17.31 -7.83 5.82
N GLY A 99 -16.85 -9.08 5.65
CA GLY A 99 -16.92 -9.81 4.38
C GLY A 99 -15.81 -9.49 3.39
N PHE A 100 -14.75 -8.81 3.82
CA PHE A 100 -13.54 -8.61 3.01
C PHE A 100 -12.68 -9.88 3.02
N SER A 101 -12.14 -10.23 1.86
CA SER A 101 -11.37 -11.48 1.69
C SER A 101 -9.85 -11.26 1.61
N THR A 102 -9.45 -10.02 1.31
CA THR A 102 -8.06 -9.62 1.12
C THR A 102 -7.78 -8.34 1.89
N LEU A 103 -6.70 -8.32 2.67
CA LEU A 103 -6.11 -7.09 3.19
C LEU A 103 -5.14 -6.54 2.15
N THR A 104 -5.36 -5.32 1.68
CA THR A 104 -4.53 -4.69 0.65
C THR A 104 -3.85 -3.46 1.19
N PHE A 105 -2.54 -3.53 1.40
CA PHE A 105 -1.70 -2.42 1.82
C PHE A 105 -1.15 -1.70 0.61
N ILE A 106 -1.17 -0.37 0.63
CA ILE A 106 -0.73 0.47 -0.48
C ILE A 106 0.39 1.40 0.00
N ILE A 107 1.50 1.38 -0.73
CA ILE A 107 2.67 2.25 -0.51
C ILE A 107 2.89 3.07 -1.79
N GLY A 108 2.76 4.38 -1.66
CA GLY A 108 2.93 5.32 -2.77
C GLY A 108 4.39 5.50 -3.20
N GLY A 109 4.57 6.23 -4.30
CA GLY A 109 5.89 6.68 -4.75
C GLY A 109 6.40 7.88 -3.94
N SER A 110 7.45 8.53 -4.44
CA SER A 110 8.07 9.70 -3.77
C SER A 110 7.11 10.90 -3.62
N LEU A 111 6.17 11.07 -4.55
CA LEU A 111 5.14 12.12 -4.48
C LEU A 111 3.94 11.75 -3.58
N GLY A 112 3.90 10.52 -3.06
CA GLY A 112 2.83 10.02 -2.22
C GLY A 112 1.73 9.31 -3.01
N LEU A 113 0.47 9.58 -2.67
CA LEU A 113 -0.71 8.87 -3.22
C LEU A 113 -1.71 9.84 -3.83
N PHE A 114 -2.22 9.46 -5.00
CA PHE A 114 -3.30 10.18 -5.67
C PHE A 114 -4.60 10.19 -4.83
N PRO A 115 -5.37 11.29 -4.81
CA PRO A 115 -6.57 11.40 -3.98
C PRO A 115 -7.58 10.27 -4.18
N ALA A 116 -7.77 9.76 -5.41
CA ALA A 116 -8.70 8.66 -5.66
C ALA A 116 -8.28 7.35 -4.96
N VAL A 117 -6.98 7.10 -4.79
CA VAL A 117 -6.47 5.95 -4.01
C VAL A 117 -6.79 6.12 -2.53
N LYS A 118 -6.56 7.32 -1.98
CA LYS A 118 -6.89 7.65 -0.59
C LYS A 118 -8.39 7.52 -0.33
N HIS A 119 -9.22 7.98 -1.26
CA HIS A 119 -10.68 7.85 -1.18
C HIS A 119 -11.15 6.39 -1.22
N ARG A 120 -10.46 5.52 -1.98
CA ARG A 120 -10.75 4.08 -2.00
C ARG A 120 -10.37 3.39 -0.68
N ALA A 121 -9.52 3.99 0.16
CA ALA A 121 -9.04 3.35 1.37
C ALA A 121 -10.16 3.14 2.40
N ASN A 122 -10.12 1.99 3.07
CA ASN A 122 -10.93 1.72 4.26
C ASN A 122 -10.24 2.24 5.53
N LEU A 123 -8.91 2.34 5.50
CA LEU A 123 -8.09 2.87 6.60
C LEU A 123 -6.86 3.60 6.04
N SER A 124 -6.54 4.76 6.63
CA SER A 124 -5.30 5.50 6.37
C SER A 124 -4.43 5.48 7.63
N VAL A 125 -3.19 5.01 7.50
CA VAL A 125 -2.26 4.77 8.62
C VAL A 125 -0.95 5.51 8.41
N SER A 126 -0.44 6.11 9.48
CA SER A 126 0.89 6.71 9.56
C SER A 126 1.76 5.90 10.52
N PHE A 127 3.00 5.60 10.13
CA PHE A 127 3.99 4.89 10.94
C PHE A 127 5.04 5.81 11.58
N GLY A 128 4.86 7.13 11.47
CA GLY A 128 5.80 8.15 11.95
C GLY A 128 6.36 9.00 10.85
#